data_AF-A0A937BM13-F1
#
_entry.id   AF-A0A937BM13-F1
#
_cell.length_a   1.000
_cell.length_b   1.000
_cell.length_c   1.000
_cell.angle_alpha   90.00
_cell.angle_beta   90.00
_cell.angle_gamma   90.00
#
_symmetry.space_group_name_H-M   'P 1'
#
loop_
_entity.id
_entity.type
_entity.pdbx_description
1 polymer ?
#
loop_
_entity_poly.entity_id
_entity_poly.type
_entity_poly.pdbx_seq_one_letter_code
_entity_poly.pdbx_strand_id
1 'polypeptide(L)'
;MLSKTKHLSWPLNVRPLFLPPYAPELNPAEKVWWRFKRAYTNMTFETLDQLSDFIAKQVHSLSPTEVKSICNFDYFNIARHLWAIS
;
A
#
# COMPACT_ATOMS: atom_id res chain seq x y z
N MET A 1 -1.71 20.81 2.79
CA MET A 1 -0.38 20.63 3.42
C MET A 1 0.65 20.43 2.31
N LEU A 2 1.16 21.51 1.70
CA LEU A 2 2.02 21.49 0.50
C LEU A 2 3.24 22.42 0.69
N SER A 3 4.10 22.17 1.68
CA SER A 3 5.28 23.05 1.90
C SER A 3 6.62 22.36 2.09
N LYS A 4 6.75 21.04 1.89
CA LYS A 4 8.05 20.34 2.02
C LYS A 4 8.62 19.71 0.75
N THR A 5 7.99 19.88 -0.41
CA THR A 5 8.34 19.12 -1.63
C THR A 5 9.02 19.95 -2.72
N LYS A 6 9.56 21.14 -2.41
CA LYS A 6 10.16 22.02 -3.44
C LYS A 6 11.52 21.54 -3.99
N HIS A 7 12.15 20.52 -3.41
CA HIS A 7 13.51 20.08 -3.79
C HIS A 7 13.72 18.56 -3.85
N LEU A 8 12.66 17.76 -4.06
CA LEU A 8 12.82 16.31 -4.18
C LEU A 8 13.05 15.91 -5.64
N SER A 9 14.29 15.59 -5.98
CA SER A 9 14.66 15.01 -7.28
C SER A 9 14.33 13.52 -7.30
N TRP A 10 13.31 13.14 -8.06
CA TRP A 10 12.93 11.73 -8.23
C TRP A 10 13.83 11.04 -9.27
N PRO A 11 14.21 9.76 -9.04
CA PRO A 11 14.84 8.94 -10.07
C PRO A 11 13.99 8.85 -11.35
N LEU A 12 14.62 8.65 -12.50
CA LEU A 12 13.92 8.63 -13.80
C LEU A 12 12.80 7.59 -13.88
N ASN A 13 12.93 6.47 -13.17
CA ASN A 13 11.99 5.35 -13.13
C ASN A 13 10.94 5.45 -12.00
N VAL A 14 10.93 6.54 -11.23
CA VAL A 14 9.97 6.77 -10.15
C VAL A 14 9.11 7.98 -10.50
N ARG A 15 7.80 7.85 -10.33
CA ARG A 15 6.83 8.92 -10.53
C ARG A 15 5.91 8.99 -9.30
N PRO A 16 5.75 10.17 -8.68
CA PRO A 16 4.79 10.33 -7.61
C PRO A 16 3.37 10.30 -8.18
N LEU A 17 2.49 9.52 -7.54
CA LEU A 17 1.06 9.54 -7.78
C LEU A 17 0.37 10.13 -6.55
N PHE A 18 -0.25 11.29 -6.72
CA PHE A 18 -0.91 11.99 -5.62
C PHE A 18 -2.34 11.51 -5.48
N LEU A 19 -2.70 11.10 -4.27
CA LEU A 19 -4.07 10.78 -3.90
C LEU A 19 -4.79 12.04 -3.38
N PRO A 20 -6.12 12.13 -3.51
CA PRO A 20 -6.90 13.17 -2.86
C PRO A 20 -6.64 13.21 -1.34
N PRO A 21 -6.66 14.41 -0.72
CA PRO A 21 -6.48 14.52 0.71
C PRO A 21 -7.63 13.81 1.45
N TYR A 22 -7.31 13.19 2.59
CA TYR A 22 -8.27 12.48 3.46
C TYR A 22 -9.01 11.31 2.81
N ALA A 23 -8.45 10.71 1.76
CA ALA A 23 -9.01 9.53 1.08
C ALA A 23 -8.19 8.24 1.36
N PRO A 24 -8.11 7.76 2.62
CA PRO A 24 -7.35 6.55 2.95
C PRO A 24 -7.87 5.31 2.22
N GLU A 25 -9.14 5.28 1.83
CA GLU A 25 -9.77 4.21 1.04
C GLU A 25 -9.16 4.06 -0.35
N LEU A 26 -8.50 5.09 -0.87
CA LEU A 26 -7.78 5.08 -2.15
C LEU A 26 -6.31 4.66 -1.98
N ASN A 27 -5.81 4.52 -0.76
CA ASN A 27 -4.44 4.09 -0.50
C ASN A 27 -4.34 2.55 -0.54
N PRO A 28 -3.55 1.95 -1.46
CA PRO A 28 -3.41 0.50 -1.53
C PRO A 28 -2.85 -0.13 -0.25
N ALA A 29 -1.96 0.57 0.45
CA ALA A 29 -1.40 0.08 1.71
C ALA A 29 -2.49 -0.10 2.78
N GLU A 30 -3.48 0.79 2.84
CA GLU A 30 -4.60 0.66 3.77
C GLU A 30 -5.47 -0.56 3.45
N LYS A 31 -5.74 -0.84 2.18
CA LYS A 31 -6.52 -2.03 1.82
C LYS A 31 -5.78 -3.33 2.12
N VAL A 32 -4.47 -3.38 1.92
CA VAL A 32 -3.65 -4.52 2.37
C VAL A 32 -3.70 -4.63 3.89
N TRP A 33 -3.61 -3.51 4.61
CA TRP A 33 -3.71 -3.51 6.06
C TRP A 33 -5.06 -4.04 6.57
N TRP A 34 -6.18 -3.75 5.89
CA TRP A 34 -7.48 -4.33 6.22
C TRP A 34 -7.50 -5.85 6.10
N ARG A 35 -6.81 -6.43 5.11
CA ARG A 35 -6.66 -7.89 4.98
C ARG A 35 -5.92 -8.49 6.18
N PHE A 36 -4.93 -7.79 6.72
CA PHE A 36 -4.21 -8.24 7.92
C PHE A 36 -5.06 -8.09 9.18
N LYS A 37 -5.75 -6.95 9.35
CA LYS A 37 -6.70 -6.74 10.46
C LYS A 37 -7.81 -7.79 10.49
N ARG A 38 -8.30 -8.19 9.32
CA ARG A 38 -9.31 -9.27 9.25
C ARG A 38 -8.75 -10.60 9.75
N ALA A 39 -7.52 -10.94 9.38
CA ALA A 39 -6.85 -12.15 9.88
C ALA A 39 -6.48 -12.08 11.37
N TYR A 40 -6.30 -10.87 11.91
CA TYR A 40 -6.03 -10.61 13.32
C TYR A 40 -7.26 -10.79 14.22
N THR A 41 -8.48 -10.78 13.67
CA THR A 41 -9.73 -10.84 14.45
C THR A 41 -9.74 -12.00 15.45
N ASN A 42 -10.06 -11.71 16.71
CA ASN A 42 -10.09 -12.67 17.83
C ASN A 42 -8.73 -13.28 18.20
N MET A 43 -7.62 -12.67 17.78
CA MET A 43 -6.28 -13.04 18.23
C MET A 43 -5.78 -12.02 19.25
N THR A 44 -5.03 -12.50 20.25
CA THR A 44 -4.28 -11.67 21.18
C THR A 44 -2.83 -12.16 21.20
N PHE A 45 -1.90 -11.23 21.41
CA PHE A 45 -0.47 -11.51 21.48
C PHE A 45 0.05 -11.01 22.82
N GLU A 46 0.90 -11.80 23.47
CA GLU A 46 1.48 -11.46 24.77
C GLU A 46 2.68 -10.53 24.64
N THR A 47 3.36 -10.58 23.48
CA THR A 47 4.55 -9.78 23.20
C THR A 47 4.49 -9.11 21.83
N LEU A 48 5.28 -8.05 21.66
CA LEU A 48 5.45 -7.40 20.37
C LEU A 48 6.10 -8.32 19.33
N ASP A 49 6.98 -9.22 19.76
CA ASP A 49 7.64 -10.19 18.86
C ASP A 49 6.61 -11.14 18.24
N GLN A 50 5.66 -11.65 19.03
CA GLN A 50 4.59 -12.49 18.50
C GLN A 50 3.71 -11.77 17.48
N LEU A 51 3.41 -10.48 17.73
CA LEU A 51 2.68 -9.65 16.77
C LEU A 51 3.50 -9.43 15.48
N SER A 52 4.80 -9.14 15.62
CA SER A 52 5.71 -8.96 14.49
C SER A 52 5.78 -10.23 13.62
N ASP A 53 5.93 -11.40 14.25
CA ASP A 53 5.93 -12.70 13.57
C ASP A 53 4.62 -12.98 12.85
N PHE A 54 3.47 -12.63 13.48
CA PHE A 54 2.17 -12.75 12.83
C PHE A 54 2.08 -11.87 11.58
N ILE A 55 2.47 -10.60 11.67
CA ILE A 55 2.45 -9.69 10.52
C ILE A 55 3.39 -10.18 9.42
N ALA A 56 4.60 -10.63 9.77
CA ALA A 56 5.54 -11.20 8.81
C ALA A 56 4.94 -12.42 8.07
N LYS A 57 4.29 -13.33 8.80
CA LYS A 57 3.56 -14.46 8.19
C LYS A 57 2.44 -13.99 7.26
N GLN A 58 1.65 -12.99 7.65
CA GLN A 58 0.61 -12.43 6.78
C GLN A 58 1.20 -11.84 5.49
N VAL A 59 2.31 -11.10 5.60
CA VAL A 59 3.00 -10.53 4.43
C VAL A 59 3.52 -11.64 3.51
N HIS A 60 4.17 -12.67 4.05
CA HIS A 60 4.69 -13.78 3.26
C HIS A 60 3.59 -14.66 2.63
N SER A 61 2.37 -14.63 3.18
CA SER A 61 1.22 -15.34 2.62
C SER A 61 0.59 -14.65 1.41
N LEU A 62 0.91 -13.38 1.15
CA LEU A 62 0.34 -12.63 0.03
C LEU A 62 0.91 -13.11 -1.30
N SER A 63 0.02 -13.54 -2.20
CA SER A 63 0.39 -13.81 -3.58
C SER A 63 0.37 -12.53 -4.45
N PRO A 64 1.15 -12.47 -5.55
CA PRO A 64 1.10 -11.34 -6.47
C PRO A 64 -0.29 -11.09 -7.08
N THR A 65 -1.10 -12.13 -7.26
CA THR A 65 -2.48 -12.03 -7.77
C THR A 65 -3.42 -11.41 -6.74
N GLU A 66 -3.30 -11.77 -5.46
CA GLU A 66 -4.04 -11.14 -4.37
C GLU A 66 -3.67 -9.68 -4.21
N VAL A 67 -2.36 -9.35 -4.21
CA VAL A 67 -1.91 -7.95 -4.10
C VAL A 67 -2.48 -7.12 -5.24
N LYS A 68 -2.41 -7.63 -6.49
CA LYS A 68 -3.01 -6.95 -7.64
C LYS A 68 -4.51 -6.76 -7.46
N SER A 69 -5.24 -7.79 -7.00
CA SER A 69 -6.68 -7.72 -6.75
C SER A 69 -7.05 -6.68 -5.69
N ILE A 70 -6.35 -6.67 -4.55
CA ILE A 70 -6.57 -5.72 -3.44
C ILE A 70 -6.26 -4.28 -3.87
N CYS A 71 -5.21 -4.11 -4.67
CA CYS A 71 -4.70 -2.81 -5.09
C CYS A 71 -5.24 -2.34 -6.45
N ASN A 72 -6.24 -3.01 -7.03
CA ASN A 72 -6.77 -2.65 -8.34
C ASN A 72 -7.72 -1.44 -8.26
N PHE A 73 -7.16 -0.24 -8.16
CA PHE A 73 -7.92 1.01 -8.18
C PHE A 73 -8.01 1.59 -9.59
N ASP A 74 -9.14 2.23 -9.92
CA ASP A 74 -9.39 2.82 -11.24
C ASP A 74 -8.34 3.86 -11.64
N TYR A 75 -7.82 4.61 -10.67
CA TYR A 75 -6.80 5.62 -10.93
C TYR A 75 -5.49 5.02 -11.45
N PHE A 76 -5.20 3.73 -11.21
CA PHE A 76 -3.99 3.09 -11.76
C PHE A 76 -4.07 2.99 -13.28
N ASN A 77 -5.26 2.75 -13.83
CA ASN A 77 -5.47 2.71 -15.28
C ASN A 77 -5.32 4.10 -15.90
N ILE A 78 -5.80 5.13 -15.21
CA ILE A 78 -5.62 6.52 -15.64
C ILE A 78 -4.14 6.90 -15.57
N ALA A 79 -3.46 6.61 -14.46
CA ALA A 79 -2.08 6.98 -14.21
C ALA A 79 -1.06 6.08 -14.94
N ARG A 80 -1.50 5.03 -15.63
CA ARG A 80 -0.61 4.06 -16.31
C ARG A 80 0.36 4.72 -17.29
N HIS A 81 -0.05 5.84 -17.90
CA HIS A 81 0.79 6.64 -18.80
C HIS A 81 2.03 7.26 -18.11
N LEU A 82 2.05 7.38 -16.78
CA LEU A 82 3.21 7.89 -16.03
C LEU A 82 4.41 6.92 -16.08
N TRP A 83 4.14 5.62 -16.23
CA TRP A 83 5.16 4.55 -16.27
C TRP A 83 5.18 3.78 -17.58
N ALA A 84 4.32 4.13 -18.54
CA ALA A 84 4.45 3.68 -19.91
C ALA A 84 5.70 4.38 -20.49
N ILE A 85 6.83 3.69 -20.42
CA ILE A 85 8.08 4.15 -21.05
C ILE A 85 7.95 3.95 -22.56
N SER A 86 8.48 4.93 -23.28
CA SER A 86 8.82 4.96 -24.70
C SER A 86 9.62 3.76 -25.16
#